data_AF-A0A523ZTP3-F1
#
_entry.id   AF-A0A523ZTP3-F1
#
_cell.length_a   1.000
_cell.length_b   1.000
_cell.length_c   1.000
_cell.angle_alpha   90.00
_cell.angle_beta   90.00
_cell.angle_gamma   90.00
#
_symmetry.space_group_name_H-M   'P 1'
#
loop_
_entity.id
_entity.type
_entity.pdbx_description
1 polymer ?
#
loop_
_entity_poly.entity_id
_entity_poly.type
_entity_poly.pdbx_seq_one_letter_code
_entity_poly.pdbx_strand_id
1 'polypeptide(L)'
;AEEELSDIGIEGGVEGGVEGGVVGGVLGGVVGGILGGVVGEVEAPIRAVGQIKPPRLIKEVRPLYPEIARQARVEGVVIIEAVTDIYGRVATVKILRSIPLLDQSAVDAVRQWVYEPMIINGRPRGVIFTVTVTFKLK
;
A
#
# COMPACT_ATOMS: atom_id res chain seq x y z
N ALA A 1 70.35 -3.98 -10.16
CA ALA A 1 69.92 -5.20 -10.86
C ALA A 1 68.98 -5.90 -9.89
N GLU A 2 67.67 -5.59 -9.98
CA GLU A 2 66.65 -6.35 -10.77
C GLU A 2 66.47 -7.76 -10.18
N GLU A 3 65.29 -8.29 -9.88
CA GLU A 3 63.88 -8.05 -10.23
C GLU A 3 63.07 -8.99 -9.28
N GLU A 4 61.83 -8.77 -8.81
CA GLU A 4 60.55 -9.00 -9.50
C GLU A 4 59.38 -8.80 -8.50
N LEU A 5 58.18 -8.61 -9.06
CA LEU A 5 56.88 -8.38 -8.42
C LEU A 5 56.28 -9.62 -7.73
N SER A 6 55.43 -9.43 -6.70
CA SER A 6 54.11 -10.11 -6.58
C SER A 6 53.30 -9.69 -5.35
N ASP A 7 52.02 -9.40 -5.62
CA ASP A 7 50.80 -9.68 -4.85
C ASP A 7 50.55 -9.19 -3.40
N ILE A 8 49.66 -8.19 -3.34
CA ILE A 8 48.35 -8.16 -2.66
C ILE A 8 48.20 -8.87 -1.30
N GLY A 9 47.84 -8.05 -0.30
CA GLY A 9 47.08 -8.45 0.89
C GLY A 9 46.79 -7.24 1.78
N ILE A 10 45.61 -6.62 1.63
CA ILE A 10 45.09 -5.64 2.60
C ILE A 10 44.30 -6.45 3.63
N GLU A 11 44.89 -6.66 4.80
CA GLU A 11 44.24 -7.31 5.93
C GLU A 11 43.65 -6.24 6.85
N GLY A 12 42.33 -6.17 6.91
CA GLY A 12 41.61 -5.20 7.75
C GLY A 12 40.12 -5.12 7.50
N GLY A 13 39.46 -6.27 7.30
CA GLY A 13 37.99 -6.34 7.33
C GLY A 13 37.48 -6.13 8.75
N VAL A 14 36.45 -5.30 8.92
CA VAL A 14 35.78 -5.13 10.21
C VAL A 14 34.91 -6.36 10.51
N GLU A 15 35.21 -7.03 11.62
CA GLU A 15 34.43 -8.11 12.19
C GLU A 15 33.10 -7.53 12.72
N GLY A 16 32.01 -7.84 12.04
CA GLY A 16 30.69 -7.28 12.34
C GLY A 16 29.56 -7.91 11.53
N GLY A 17 29.60 -9.25 11.38
CA GLY A 17 28.44 -9.99 10.89
C GLY A 17 27.32 -9.93 11.93
N VAL A 18 26.14 -9.44 11.54
CA VAL A 18 24.93 -9.62 12.32
C VAL A 18 24.34 -11.00 12.00
N GLU A 19 24.16 -11.83 13.03
CA GLU A 19 23.38 -13.06 12.99
C GLU A 19 21.95 -12.75 12.55
N GLY A 20 21.47 -13.37 11.46
CA GLY A 20 20.05 -13.29 11.10
C GLY A 20 19.68 -13.43 9.62
N GLY A 21 20.44 -14.18 8.81
CA GLY A 21 20.06 -14.49 7.44
C GLY A 21 18.71 -15.21 7.32
N VAL A 22 17.75 -14.51 6.73
CA VAL A 22 16.55 -14.91 5.95
C VAL A 22 15.89 -16.28 6.17
N VAL A 23 14.58 -16.24 6.43
CA VAL A 23 13.60 -17.16 5.81
C VAL A 23 12.55 -16.32 5.09
N GLY A 24 12.61 -16.32 3.75
CA GLY A 24 11.46 -16.04 2.87
C GLY A 24 11.26 -14.62 2.32
N GLY A 25 12.18 -14.12 1.47
CA GLY A 25 11.75 -13.30 0.33
C GLY A 25 10.99 -14.20 -0.66
N VAL A 26 9.91 -13.82 -1.33
CA VAL A 26 9.67 -12.63 -2.15
C VAL A 26 8.17 -12.49 -2.45
N LEU A 27 7.68 -11.24 -2.59
CA LEU A 27 6.82 -10.85 -3.72
C LEU A 27 6.77 -9.31 -3.88
N GLY A 28 7.63 -8.78 -4.77
CA GLY A 28 7.46 -7.50 -5.48
C GLY A 28 7.98 -6.23 -4.78
N GLY A 29 8.98 -5.56 -5.35
CA GLY A 29 9.71 -4.45 -4.75
C GLY A 29 9.21 -3.02 -5.01
N VAL A 30 9.78 -2.12 -4.19
CA VAL A 30 10.08 -0.67 -4.26
C VAL A 30 9.01 0.36 -4.68
N VAL A 31 8.64 1.24 -3.73
CA VAL A 31 8.70 2.70 -3.91
C VAL A 31 9.22 3.35 -2.62
N GLY A 32 10.28 4.15 -2.76
CA GLY A 32 11.05 4.72 -1.66
C GLY A 32 10.37 5.80 -0.82
N GLY A 33 11.01 6.07 0.33
CA GLY A 33 10.67 7.16 1.24
C GLY A 33 11.06 6.83 2.67
N ILE A 34 12.30 7.13 3.04
CA ILE A 34 12.67 7.29 4.46
C ILE A 34 11.92 8.51 5.00
N LEU A 35 11.01 8.30 5.95
CA LEU A 35 10.55 9.37 6.82
C LEU A 35 10.42 8.79 8.23
N GLY A 36 11.41 9.12 9.05
CA GLY A 36 11.46 8.79 10.45
C GLY A 36 10.23 9.31 11.17
N GLY A 37 9.47 8.40 11.74
CA GLY A 37 8.48 8.63 12.75
C GLY A 37 8.53 7.43 13.68
N VAL A 38 8.62 7.67 14.97
CA VAL A 38 8.78 6.67 16.03
C VAL A 38 7.79 5.52 15.80
N VAL A 39 8.30 4.37 15.34
CA VAL A 39 7.47 3.20 15.02
C VAL A 39 7.18 2.51 16.35
N GLY A 40 6.21 3.02 17.10
CA GLY A 40 5.44 2.14 17.96
C GLY A 40 4.90 1.05 17.05
N GLU A 41 5.27 -0.20 17.34
CA GLU A 41 5.03 -1.41 16.54
C GLU A 41 3.60 -1.44 15.94
N VAL A 42 3.42 -0.80 14.78
CA VAL A 42 2.15 -0.79 14.07
C VAL A 42 2.06 -2.14 13.40
N GLU A 43 1.39 -3.06 14.11
CA GLU A 43 1.14 -4.40 13.62
C GLU A 43 0.57 -4.37 12.20
N ALA A 44 1.13 -5.20 11.33
CA ALA A 44 0.81 -5.19 9.89
C ALA A 44 -0.70 -5.30 9.62
N PRO A 45 -1.22 -4.62 8.58
CA PRO A 45 -2.64 -4.68 8.27
C PRO A 45 -3.09 -6.09 7.88
N ILE A 46 -4.30 -6.48 8.26
CA ILE A 46 -4.86 -7.82 7.98
C ILE A 46 -5.79 -7.76 6.78
N ARG A 47 -5.73 -8.75 5.88
CA ARG A 47 -6.66 -8.86 4.76
C ARG A 47 -8.06 -9.31 5.24
N ALA A 48 -9.10 -8.57 4.88
CA ALA A 48 -10.49 -8.95 5.13
C ALA A 48 -10.95 -10.03 4.14
N VAL A 49 -10.43 -11.24 4.28
CA VAL A 49 -10.82 -12.42 3.49
C VAL A 49 -11.26 -13.53 4.46
N GLY A 50 -12.43 -14.13 4.22
CA GLY A 50 -12.95 -15.21 5.05
C GLY A 50 -13.67 -14.73 6.32
N GLN A 51 -13.10 -15.01 7.50
CA GLN A 51 -13.75 -14.80 8.80
C GLN A 51 -13.80 -13.33 9.26
N ILE A 52 -13.00 -12.46 8.63
CA ILE A 52 -12.92 -11.03 8.96
C ILE A 52 -13.76 -10.26 7.94
N LYS A 53 -14.87 -9.68 8.42
CA LYS A 53 -15.72 -8.81 7.60
C LYS A 53 -14.98 -7.52 7.23
N PRO A 54 -15.22 -6.96 6.04
CA PRO A 54 -14.68 -5.65 5.68
C PRO A 54 -15.21 -4.58 6.66
N PRO A 55 -14.42 -3.52 6.92
CA PRO A 55 -14.83 -2.48 7.84
C PRO A 55 -16.03 -1.70 7.29
N ARG A 56 -16.86 -1.18 8.19
CA ARG A 56 -18.03 -0.38 7.83
C ARG A 56 -17.60 1.01 7.38
N LEU A 57 -18.16 1.50 6.28
CA LEU A 57 -17.91 2.87 5.80
C LEU A 57 -18.65 3.88 6.71
N ILE A 58 -17.90 4.83 7.27
CA ILE A 58 -18.43 5.93 8.10
C ILE A 58 -18.64 7.19 7.26
N LYS A 59 -17.66 7.51 6.40
CA LYS A 59 -17.71 8.69 5.53
C LYS A 59 -17.40 8.28 4.11
N GLU A 60 -18.35 8.54 3.22
CA GLU A 60 -18.20 8.38 1.79
C GLU A 60 -18.04 9.74 1.12
N VAL A 61 -17.05 9.86 0.23
CA VAL A 61 -16.89 10.98 -0.69
C VAL A 61 -17.08 10.45 -2.10
N ARG A 62 -18.06 10.99 -2.83
CA ARG A 62 -18.32 10.54 -4.21
C ARG A 62 -17.19 10.97 -5.14
N PRO A 63 -16.79 10.13 -6.11
CA PRO A 63 -15.79 10.51 -7.09
C PRO A 63 -16.32 11.60 -8.02
N LEU A 64 -15.46 12.59 -8.31
CA LEU A 64 -15.78 13.65 -9.25
C LEU A 64 -15.62 13.13 -10.68
N TYR A 65 -16.67 13.19 -11.49
CA TYR A 65 -16.60 12.69 -12.86
C TYR A 65 -15.65 13.55 -13.71
N PRO A 66 -14.55 13.01 -14.25
CA PRO A 66 -13.62 13.80 -15.05
C PRO A 66 -14.27 14.28 -16.35
N GLU A 67 -14.05 15.55 -16.72
CA GLU A 67 -14.71 16.13 -17.89
C GLU A 67 -14.37 15.43 -19.20
N ILE A 68 -13.11 15.01 -19.35
CA ILE A 68 -12.65 14.21 -20.48
C ILE A 68 -13.43 12.88 -20.58
N ALA A 69 -13.68 12.22 -19.45
CA ALA A 69 -14.43 10.97 -19.40
C ALA A 69 -15.92 11.20 -19.71
N ARG A 70 -16.47 12.34 -19.29
CA ARG A 70 -17.85 12.74 -19.58
C ARG A 70 -18.06 13.01 -21.07
N GLN A 71 -17.16 13.76 -21.69
CA GLN A 71 -17.18 14.05 -23.13
C GLN A 71 -17.01 12.78 -23.97
N ALA A 72 -16.11 11.89 -23.54
CA ALA A 72 -15.87 10.59 -24.18
C ALA A 72 -16.93 9.53 -23.85
N ARG A 73 -17.94 9.85 -23.01
CA ARG A 73 -18.99 8.93 -22.54
C ARG A 73 -18.45 7.64 -21.91
N VAL A 74 -17.32 7.72 -21.21
CA VAL A 74 -16.66 6.57 -20.59
C VAL A 74 -17.28 6.29 -19.24
N GLU A 75 -18.02 5.18 -19.13
CA GLU A 75 -18.63 4.67 -17.91
C GLU A 75 -17.97 3.36 -17.48
N GLY A 76 -18.17 2.95 -16.23
CA GLY A 76 -17.73 1.64 -15.78
C GLY A 76 -17.41 1.56 -14.30
N VAL A 77 -16.58 0.57 -13.97
CA VAL A 77 -16.26 0.21 -12.60
C VAL A 77 -14.75 0.14 -12.42
N VAL A 78 -14.24 0.91 -11.46
CA VAL A 78 -12.84 0.86 -11.00
C VAL A 78 -12.81 0.06 -9.71
N ILE A 79 -11.93 -0.95 -9.64
CA ILE A 79 -11.77 -1.80 -8.46
C ILE A 79 -10.46 -1.43 -7.78
N ILE A 80 -10.53 -1.12 -6.48
CA ILE A 80 -9.39 -0.63 -5.69
C ILE A 80 -9.21 -1.52 -4.46
N GLU A 81 -7.98 -1.98 -4.19
CA GLU A 81 -7.57 -2.50 -2.90
C GLU A 81 -7.22 -1.30 -2.01
N ALA A 82 -7.95 -1.12 -0.91
CA ALA A 82 -7.71 -0.10 0.09
C ALA A 82 -7.11 -0.73 1.34
N VAL A 83 -6.18 -0.02 1.97
CA VAL A 83 -5.61 -0.35 3.27
C VAL A 83 -5.94 0.77 4.23
N THR A 84 -6.62 0.45 5.33
CA THR A 84 -6.88 1.41 6.39
C THR A 84 -5.79 1.39 7.46
N ASP A 85 -5.62 2.52 8.15
CA ASP A 85 -4.86 2.59 9.40
C ASP A 85 -5.70 2.11 10.60
N ILE A 86 -5.10 2.18 11.80
CA ILE A 86 -5.75 1.81 13.06
C ILE A 86 -6.92 2.74 13.46
N TYR A 87 -7.07 3.89 12.79
CA TYR A 87 -8.14 4.85 13.00
C TYR A 87 -9.21 4.77 11.89
N GLY A 88 -9.09 3.80 10.98
CA GLY A 88 -10.03 3.59 9.89
C GLY A 88 -9.86 4.56 8.71
N ARG A 89 -8.81 5.37 8.67
CA ARG A 89 -8.51 6.23 7.51
C ARG A 89 -7.81 5.41 6.45
N VAL A 90 -8.12 5.66 5.18
CA VAL A 90 -7.43 4.99 4.08
C VAL A 90 -6.00 5.51 3.98
N ALA A 91 -5.03 4.63 4.24
CA ALA A 91 -3.60 4.93 4.21
C ALA A 91 -2.99 4.61 2.84
N THR A 92 -3.36 3.47 2.25
CA THR A 92 -2.84 3.02 0.96
C THR A 92 -3.98 2.61 0.04
N VAL A 93 -3.81 2.88 -1.25
CA VAL A 93 -4.75 2.52 -2.31
C VAL A 93 -3.97 1.92 -3.48
N LYS A 94 -4.47 0.82 -4.03
CA LYS A 94 -3.93 0.14 -5.19
C LYS A 94 -5.05 -0.21 -6.15
N ILE A 95 -4.93 0.21 -7.40
CA ILE A 95 -5.92 -0.12 -8.43
C ILE A 95 -5.72 -1.58 -8.85
N LEU A 96 -6.80 -2.37 -8.77
CA LEU A 96 -6.85 -3.76 -9.23
C LEU A 96 -7.45 -3.87 -10.63
N ARG A 97 -8.44 -3.01 -10.94
CA ARG A 97 -9.04 -2.90 -12.27
C ARG A 97 -9.14 -1.44 -12.65
N SER A 98 -8.40 -1.04 -13.67
CA SER A 98 -8.30 0.34 -14.14
C SER A 98 -9.31 0.66 -15.24
N ILE A 99 -9.71 1.93 -15.26
CA ILE A 99 -10.25 2.62 -16.42
C ILE A 99 -9.46 3.94 -16.48
N PRO A 100 -8.47 4.09 -17.38
CA PRO A 100 -7.46 5.16 -17.28
C PRO A 100 -8.01 6.57 -17.08
N LEU A 101 -9.15 6.91 -17.69
CA LEU A 101 -9.78 8.24 -17.55
C LEU A 101 -10.52 8.44 -16.23
N LEU A 102 -10.74 7.39 -15.43
CA LEU A 102 -11.50 7.40 -14.17
C LEU A 102 -10.62 7.11 -12.94
N ASP A 103 -9.46 6.50 -13.14
CA ASP A 103 -8.56 6.01 -12.08
C ASP A 103 -8.22 7.07 -11.04
N GLN A 104 -7.76 8.24 -11.49
CA GLN A 104 -7.34 9.31 -10.58
C GLN A 104 -8.49 9.80 -9.70
N SER A 105 -9.67 10.01 -10.30
CA SER A 105 -10.87 10.41 -9.56
C SER A 105 -11.32 9.35 -8.56
N ALA A 106 -11.25 8.06 -8.93
CA ALA A 106 -11.58 6.97 -8.03
C ALA A 106 -10.61 6.93 -6.83
N VAL A 107 -9.32 7.09 -7.08
CA VAL A 107 -8.28 7.15 -6.04
C VAL A 107 -8.49 8.33 -5.10
N ASP A 108 -8.73 9.53 -5.64
CA ASP A 108 -8.90 10.74 -4.84
C ASP A 108 -10.15 10.68 -3.96
N ALA A 109 -11.21 10.03 -4.45
CA ALA A 109 -12.42 9.79 -3.67
C ALA A 109 -12.16 8.81 -2.52
N VAL A 110 -11.59 7.64 -2.82
CA VAL A 110 -11.36 6.57 -1.83
C VAL A 110 -10.38 7.01 -0.75
N ARG A 111 -9.37 7.82 -1.08
CA ARG A 111 -8.44 8.39 -0.07
C ARG A 111 -9.13 9.27 0.98
N GLN A 112 -10.28 9.85 0.65
CA GLN A 112 -11.05 10.70 1.56
C GLN A 112 -12.09 9.92 2.37
N TRP A 113 -12.23 8.62 2.11
CA TRP A 113 -13.15 7.76 2.84
C TRP A 113 -12.63 7.47 4.25
N VAL A 114 -13.57 7.32 5.17
CA VAL A 114 -13.28 6.93 6.56
C VAL A 114 -14.12 5.72 6.89
N TYR A 115 -13.47 4.72 7.46
CA TYR A 115 -14.03 3.46 7.88
C TYR A 115 -14.03 3.35 9.39
N GLU A 116 -14.82 2.40 9.89
CA GLU A 116 -14.82 2.03 11.30
C GLU A 116 -13.47 1.38 11.67
N PRO A 117 -12.78 1.89 12.71
CA PRO A 117 -11.58 1.25 13.24
C PRO A 117 -11.85 -0.21 13.59
N MET A 118 -10.97 -1.11 13.15
CA MET A 118 -11.13 -2.53 13.38
C MET A 118 -10.27 -2.98 14.55
N ILE A 119 -10.90 -3.64 15.52
CA ILE A 119 -10.23 -4.33 16.61
C ILE A 119 -10.20 -5.82 16.29
N ILE A 120 -9.00 -6.37 16.10
CA ILE A 120 -8.79 -7.78 15.79
C ILE A 120 -7.92 -8.37 16.90
N ASN A 121 -8.40 -9.44 17.54
CA ASN A 121 -7.73 -10.06 18.70
C ASN A 121 -7.42 -9.07 19.84
N GLY A 122 -8.35 -8.13 20.10
CA GLY A 122 -8.20 -7.11 21.16
C GLY A 122 -7.24 -5.97 20.84
N ARG A 123 -6.67 -5.91 19.63
CA ARG A 123 -5.74 -4.86 19.20
C ARG A 123 -6.29 -4.09 17.99
N PRO A 124 -6.11 -2.76 17.92
CA PRO A 124 -6.49 -1.99 16.75
C PRO A 124 -5.54 -2.32 15.59
N ARG A 125 -6.11 -2.66 14.43
CA ARG A 125 -5.33 -3.05 13.24
C ARG A 125 -5.88 -2.42 11.98
N GLY A 126 -4.96 -2.07 11.09
CA GLY A 126 -5.31 -1.72 9.72
C GLY A 126 -5.89 -2.93 8.98
N VAL A 127 -6.74 -2.69 7.99
CA VAL A 127 -7.38 -3.75 7.23
C VAL A 127 -7.22 -3.51 5.74
N ILE A 128 -6.89 -4.57 5.01
CA ILE A 128 -6.80 -4.59 3.54
C ILE A 128 -8.10 -5.17 3.00
N PHE A 129 -8.79 -4.45 2.13
CA PHE A 129 -10.04 -4.91 1.51
C PHE A 129 -10.25 -4.26 0.15
N THR A 130 -11.15 -4.83 -0.64
CA THR A 130 -11.47 -4.33 -1.98
C THR A 130 -12.72 -3.47 -1.97
N VAL A 131 -12.66 -2.34 -2.66
CA VAL A 131 -13.77 -1.43 -2.88
C VAL A 131 -14.04 -1.26 -4.37
N THR A 132 -15.31 -1.03 -4.68
CA THR A 132 -15.81 -0.92 -6.05
C THR A 132 -16.36 0.47 -6.26
N VAL A 133 -15.71 1.27 -7.11
CA VAL A 133 -16.14 2.62 -7.45
C VAL A 133 -16.84 2.57 -8.81
N THR A 134 -18.10 2.97 -8.84
CA THR A 134 -18.94 2.92 -10.05
C THR A 134 -19.14 4.32 -10.62
N PHE A 135 -18.83 4.49 -11.90
CA PHE A 135 -19.06 5.70 -12.66
C PHE A 135 -20.19 5.46 -13.66
N LYS A 136 -21.26 6.23 -13.54
CA LYS A 136 -22.41 6.23 -14.44
C LYS A 136 -22.78 7.66 -14.80
N LEU A 137 -23.07 7.89 -16.07
CA LEU A 137 -23.65 9.13 -16.55
C LEU A 137 -25.14 9.13 -16.20
N LYS A 138 -25.64 10.31 -15.85
CA LYS A 138 -27.07 10.54 -15.63
C LYS A 138 -27.69 11.13 -16.88
#